data_AF-A0A4R4UHM8-F1
#
_entry.id   AF-A0A4R4UHM8-F1
#
_cell.length_a   1.000
_cell.length_b   1.000
_cell.length_c   1.000
_cell.angle_alpha   90.00
_cell.angle_beta   90.00
_cell.angle_gamma   90.00
#
_symmetry.space_group_name_H-M   'P 1'
#
loop_
_entity.id
_entity.type
_entity.pdbx_description
1 polymer ?
#
loop_
_entity_poly.entity_id
_entity_poly.type
_entity_poly.pdbx_seq_one_letter_code
_entity_poly.pdbx_strand_id
1 'polypeptide(L)'
;MSTDLYGVRVLDVDRDRREVRLRVFVVYYEAAVQGYCAPPERDWSFFLGLLWESGRWDGPIGKVIEVDQILDDDWAAANARWFIEDVEQTARRNDPPSPEDWEHIKDFYYERDGRWANEHRLVQADFTVRVTDACWIQHLSPGNAWGTTWYERYADQPCAEDVPHIPDLRNPSTILKPFEGESDLEDLAFSDDGRFLAVLNDIQGLVVYNTADWSERVRARPESRVSATRLMWALGRRVVTFKDFRDESRQFAFDVDTGSWVDAPLERGRTRSSSGRHRAEYGIAVGVEFLDGPKALDSDELMIEAAAFTSDESRLFVAGMSPDVFVLDPSTGEVLDSFADTGERVWELAVSPDGAYLVTSAPTSSHEAELEIRVRRTRDQQIVARHRLNGYVSGLQWSPDGRRLVVMVTGAALGAPGEIHVLPIGLPADPPGDLRPPPRDTSADHGLDPDLILGMALASGSVTVDELNGIVAGHGRWLASGGGGGSWQVLTVGALPLAVYRGPSGTDGEQAELRNRRFETGTDLRGLNLACADLTALVGESIDLRGADLRDATVTDSQLRGARLSGADLRGTDFSRADLSGADLTGAKLAGTDFQGTDLTDAKGI
;
A
#
# COMPACT_ATOMS: atom_id res chain seq x y z
N MET A 1 -14.53 12.32 24.60
CA MET A 1 -13.85 13.43 23.91
C MET A 1 -13.44 12.87 22.56
N SER A 2 -13.93 13.42 21.45
CA SER A 2 -13.48 13.02 20.10
C SER A 2 -11.96 13.21 20.04
N THR A 3 -11.26 12.26 19.44
CA THR A 3 -9.80 12.30 19.22
C THR A 3 -9.44 12.59 17.76
N ASP A 4 -10.42 12.74 16.88
CA ASP A 4 -10.36 12.80 15.41
C ASP A 4 -9.80 14.11 14.85
N LEU A 5 -8.70 14.08 14.10
CA LEU A 5 -8.08 15.27 13.51
C LEU A 5 -8.81 15.78 12.26
N TYR A 6 -9.38 14.86 11.48
CA TYR A 6 -10.08 15.18 10.25
C TYR A 6 -11.52 14.66 10.31
N GLY A 7 -12.41 15.30 9.58
CA GLY A 7 -13.69 14.71 9.22
C GLY A 7 -13.80 14.55 7.72
N VAL A 8 -14.53 13.51 7.32
CA VAL A 8 -14.66 13.08 5.93
C VAL A 8 -16.13 13.05 5.56
N ARG A 9 -16.46 13.55 4.37
CA ARG A 9 -17.80 13.45 3.78
C ARG A 9 -17.72 12.89 2.37
N VAL A 10 -18.51 11.87 2.10
CA VAL A 10 -18.69 11.34 0.74
C VAL A 10 -19.62 12.28 -0.01
N LEU A 11 -19.11 12.92 -1.06
CA LEU A 11 -19.87 13.80 -1.94
C LEU A 11 -20.56 12.99 -3.05
N ASP A 12 -19.86 11.99 -3.58
CA ASP A 12 -20.31 11.18 -4.71
C ASP A 12 -19.54 9.85 -4.79
N VAL A 13 -20.14 8.82 -5.40
CA VAL A 13 -19.51 7.50 -5.61
C VAL A 13 -19.87 6.98 -7.01
N ASP A 14 -18.87 6.84 -7.87
CA ASP A 14 -18.98 6.26 -9.21
C ASP A 14 -18.25 4.91 -9.26
N ARG A 15 -19.02 3.82 -9.17
CA ARG A 15 -18.47 2.45 -9.13
C ARG A 15 -17.94 1.99 -10.49
N ASP A 16 -18.49 2.50 -11.59
CA ASP A 16 -18.06 2.14 -12.94
C ASP A 16 -16.68 2.74 -13.25
N ARG A 17 -16.46 3.98 -12.81
CA ARG A 17 -15.15 4.65 -12.91
C ARG A 17 -14.19 4.28 -11.80
N ARG A 18 -14.66 3.57 -10.76
CA ARG A 18 -13.91 3.26 -9.53
C ARG A 18 -13.46 4.53 -8.80
N GLU A 19 -14.31 5.55 -8.80
CA GLU A 19 -14.01 6.87 -8.23
C GLU A 19 -14.94 7.19 -7.06
N VAL A 20 -14.38 7.74 -5.98
CA VAL A 20 -15.14 8.34 -4.89
C VAL A 20 -14.71 9.80 -4.72
N ARG A 21 -15.69 10.69 -4.58
CA ARG A 21 -15.45 12.10 -4.29
C ARG A 21 -15.61 12.33 -2.80
N LEU A 22 -14.51 12.68 -2.14
CA LEU A 22 -14.46 12.94 -0.72
C LEU A 22 -14.25 14.42 -0.47
N ARG A 23 -14.89 14.93 0.58
CA ARG A 23 -14.50 16.18 1.22
C ARG A 23 -13.83 15.84 2.52
N VAL A 24 -12.60 16.33 2.70
CA VAL A 24 -11.87 16.23 3.96
C VAL A 24 -11.80 17.63 4.56
N PHE A 25 -12.15 17.77 5.82
CA PHE A 25 -12.05 19.03 6.54
C PHE A 25 -11.34 18.83 7.88
N VAL A 26 -10.65 19.88 8.31
CA VAL A 26 -9.80 19.88 9.50
C VAL A 26 -10.66 20.18 10.73
N VAL A 27 -10.51 19.37 11.77
CA VAL A 27 -11.21 19.54 13.05
C VAL A 27 -10.25 20.17 14.06
N TYR A 28 -10.62 21.36 14.58
CA TYR A 28 -9.80 22.09 15.56
C TYR A 28 -10.33 21.88 16.98
N TYR A 29 -9.52 21.25 17.83
CA TYR A 29 -9.87 21.02 19.24
C TYR A 29 -9.63 22.23 20.13
N GLU A 30 -8.49 22.89 19.94
CA GLU A 30 -8.08 24.03 20.76
C GLU A 30 -7.91 25.26 19.89
N ALA A 31 -9.04 25.84 19.46
CA ALA A 31 -9.06 27.05 18.64
C ALA A 31 -8.37 28.27 19.33
N ALA A 32 -8.16 28.21 20.65
CA ALA A 32 -7.39 29.21 21.40
C ALA A 32 -5.88 29.21 21.03
N VAL A 33 -5.34 28.09 20.57
CA VAL A 33 -3.94 27.97 20.13
C VAL A 33 -3.72 28.60 18.76
N GLN A 34 -4.79 28.83 17.98
CA GLN A 34 -4.74 29.34 16.60
C GLN A 34 -3.75 28.57 15.70
N GLY A 35 -3.53 27.28 16.00
CA GLY A 35 -2.71 26.40 15.17
C GLY A 35 -3.43 26.10 13.87
N TYR A 36 -3.13 26.87 12.82
CA TYR A 36 -3.60 26.56 11.48
C TYR A 36 -3.02 25.21 11.03
N CYS A 37 -3.87 24.39 10.44
CA CYS A 37 -3.50 23.12 9.83
C CYS A 37 -4.19 23.06 8.47
N ALA A 38 -3.42 22.82 7.42
CA ALA A 38 -3.90 22.71 6.05
C ALA A 38 -4.67 21.38 5.86
N PRO A 39 -5.53 21.27 4.84
CA PRO A 39 -6.04 19.96 4.42
C PRO A 39 -4.88 19.02 4.05
N PRO A 40 -5.08 17.69 4.15
CA PRO A 40 -4.07 16.73 3.71
C PRO A 40 -3.73 16.95 2.23
N GLU A 41 -2.54 16.55 1.84
CA GLU A 41 -2.12 16.46 0.45
C GLU A 41 -2.75 15.23 -0.22
N ARG A 42 -2.11 14.73 -1.27
CA ARG A 42 -2.60 13.60 -2.10
C ARG A 42 -1.98 12.27 -1.66
N ASP A 43 -1.62 12.12 -0.39
CA ASP A 43 -0.94 10.93 0.10
C ASP A 43 -1.84 9.67 0.03
N TRP A 44 -1.44 8.66 -0.75
CA TRP A 44 -2.30 7.48 -0.95
C TRP A 44 -2.52 6.70 0.35
N SER A 45 -1.56 6.64 1.27
CA SER A 45 -1.75 5.97 2.57
C SER A 45 -2.82 6.63 3.43
N PHE A 46 -2.92 7.96 3.41
CA PHE A 46 -4.00 8.68 4.10
C PHE A 46 -5.37 8.23 3.59
N PHE A 47 -5.59 8.26 2.27
CA PHE A 47 -6.87 7.85 1.68
C PHE A 47 -7.14 6.36 1.83
N LEU A 48 -6.10 5.51 1.85
CA LEU A 48 -6.26 4.09 2.17
C LEU A 48 -6.81 3.94 3.59
N GLY A 49 -6.24 4.66 4.55
CA GLY A 49 -6.72 4.70 5.93
C GLY A 49 -8.19 5.11 6.02
N LEU A 50 -8.59 6.15 5.27
CA LEU A 50 -10.00 6.60 5.21
C LEU A 50 -10.94 5.50 4.69
N LEU A 51 -10.57 4.86 3.57
CA LEU A 51 -11.36 3.80 2.97
C LEU A 51 -11.43 2.57 3.88
N TRP A 52 -10.32 2.18 4.48
CA TRP A 52 -10.27 1.07 5.41
C TRP A 52 -11.14 1.35 6.64
N GLU A 53 -11.02 2.51 7.27
CA GLU A 53 -11.77 2.85 8.47
C GLU A 53 -13.29 2.80 8.25
N SER A 54 -13.74 3.32 7.10
CA SER A 54 -15.16 3.28 6.72
C SER A 54 -15.67 1.85 6.40
N GLY A 55 -14.78 0.94 6.01
CA GLY A 55 -15.11 -0.43 5.58
C GLY A 55 -14.59 -1.54 6.50
N ARG A 56 -14.00 -1.23 7.65
CA ARG A 56 -13.19 -2.19 8.45
C ARG A 56 -13.98 -3.38 9.02
N TRP A 57 -15.28 -3.22 9.26
CA TRP A 57 -16.10 -4.27 9.89
C TRP A 57 -16.75 -5.19 8.87
N ASP A 58 -17.38 -4.62 7.84
CA ASP A 58 -18.25 -5.37 6.92
C ASP A 58 -17.81 -5.26 5.45
N GLY A 59 -16.86 -4.36 5.14
CA GLY A 59 -16.40 -4.06 3.79
C GLY A 59 -15.31 -5.00 3.28
N PRO A 60 -15.14 -5.17 1.95
CA PRO A 60 -14.09 -5.98 1.36
C PRO A 60 -12.69 -5.59 1.81
N ILE A 61 -12.45 -4.28 1.98
CA ILE A 61 -11.14 -3.75 2.37
C ILE A 61 -10.74 -4.17 3.79
N GLY A 62 -11.69 -4.26 4.72
CA GLY A 62 -11.46 -4.75 6.09
C GLY A 62 -11.22 -6.26 6.18
N LYS A 63 -11.63 -7.02 5.16
CA LYS A 63 -11.38 -8.47 5.08
C LYS A 63 -10.01 -8.81 4.50
N VAL A 64 -9.37 -7.85 3.85
CA VAL A 64 -8.08 -7.99 3.17
C VAL A 64 -6.96 -7.34 3.96
N ILE A 65 -7.26 -6.29 4.70
CA ILE A 65 -6.29 -5.57 5.52
C ILE A 65 -6.64 -5.74 6.99
N GLU A 66 -5.77 -6.41 7.72
CA GLU A 66 -5.88 -6.58 9.15
C GLU A 66 -5.59 -5.27 9.91
N VAL A 67 -6.14 -5.15 11.12
CA VAL A 67 -5.94 -3.96 11.97
C VAL A 67 -4.45 -3.71 12.22
N ASP A 68 -3.68 -4.76 12.53
CA ASP A 68 -2.25 -4.63 12.80
C ASP A 68 -1.46 -4.17 11.57
N GLN A 69 -1.88 -4.59 10.37
CA GLN A 69 -1.25 -4.17 9.11
C GLN A 69 -1.51 -2.70 8.82
N ILE A 70 -2.76 -2.26 8.88
CA ILE A 70 -3.06 -0.86 8.55
C ILE A 70 -2.46 0.08 9.59
N LEU A 71 -2.32 -0.33 10.86
CA LEU A 71 -1.71 0.49 11.90
C LEU A 71 -0.18 0.60 11.76
N ASP A 72 0.47 -0.33 11.07
CA ASP A 72 1.88 -0.25 10.70
C ASP A 72 2.09 0.83 9.60
N ASP A 73 2.82 1.89 9.97
CA ASP A 73 3.09 3.04 9.11
C ASP A 73 3.79 2.64 7.80
N ASP A 74 4.83 1.80 7.91
CA ASP A 74 5.63 1.35 6.78
C ASP A 74 4.83 0.42 5.89
N TRP A 75 4.01 -0.44 6.49
CA TRP A 75 3.13 -1.33 5.75
C TRP A 75 2.10 -0.53 4.93
N ALA A 76 1.42 0.46 5.53
CA ALA A 76 0.40 1.23 4.83
C ALA A 76 1.00 2.06 3.69
N ALA A 77 2.15 2.70 3.92
CA ALA A 77 2.86 3.46 2.89
C ALA A 77 3.28 2.55 1.71
N ALA A 78 3.82 1.36 2.02
CA ALA A 78 4.31 0.41 1.02
C ALA A 78 3.19 -0.29 0.22
N ASN A 79 1.96 -0.33 0.72
CA ASN A 79 0.86 -1.10 0.14
C ASN A 79 -0.32 -0.26 -0.36
N ALA A 80 -0.37 1.05 -0.08
CA ALA A 80 -1.49 1.91 -0.51
C ALA A 80 -1.79 1.84 -2.01
N ARG A 81 -0.75 1.72 -2.85
CA ARG A 81 -0.88 1.58 -4.30
C ARG A 81 -1.62 0.34 -4.80
N TRP A 82 -1.81 -0.66 -3.94
CA TRP A 82 -2.61 -1.83 -4.29
C TRP A 82 -4.11 -1.56 -4.20
N PHE A 83 -4.50 -0.49 -3.51
CA PHE A 83 -5.89 -0.12 -3.26
C PHE A 83 -6.27 1.19 -3.95
N ILE A 84 -5.33 2.11 -4.08
CA ILE A 84 -5.50 3.42 -4.70
C ILE A 84 -4.71 3.49 -6.00
N GLU A 85 -5.35 3.98 -7.04
CA GLU A 85 -4.78 4.19 -8.37
C GLU A 85 -4.41 5.64 -8.60
N ASP A 86 -5.17 6.57 -8.02
CA ASP A 86 -4.95 8.01 -8.18
C ASP A 86 -5.69 8.82 -7.10
N VAL A 87 -5.14 9.98 -6.77
CA VAL A 87 -5.78 10.96 -5.89
C VAL A 87 -5.60 12.33 -6.50
N GLU A 88 -6.70 12.96 -6.88
CA GLU A 88 -6.72 14.32 -7.41
C GLU A 88 -7.39 15.27 -6.42
N GLN A 89 -6.70 16.33 -6.03
CA GLN A 89 -7.31 17.42 -5.27
C GLN A 89 -8.05 18.36 -6.24
N THR A 90 -9.36 18.46 -6.10
CA THR A 90 -10.23 19.20 -7.05
C THR A 90 -10.67 20.57 -6.54
N ALA A 91 -10.65 20.80 -5.23
CA ALA A 91 -10.99 22.10 -4.64
C ALA A 91 -10.35 22.30 -3.25
N ARG A 92 -10.19 23.58 -2.86
CA ARG A 92 -9.92 24.03 -1.47
C ARG A 92 -10.99 25.04 -1.05
N ARG A 93 -11.34 25.05 0.23
CA ARG A 93 -12.31 25.98 0.83
C ARG A 93 -11.85 26.43 2.20
N ASN A 94 -12.08 27.72 2.45
CA ASN A 94 -11.75 28.37 3.72
C ASN A 94 -10.33 28.06 4.19
N ASP A 95 -9.37 28.08 3.26
CA ASP A 95 -7.98 27.69 3.47
C ASP A 95 -7.04 28.81 2.97
N PRO A 96 -6.46 29.65 3.86
CA PRO A 96 -6.67 29.64 5.30
C PRO A 96 -8.05 30.21 5.70
N PRO A 97 -8.50 29.93 6.92
CA PRO A 97 -9.80 30.37 7.41
C PRO A 97 -9.82 31.88 7.70
N SER A 98 -10.96 32.53 7.46
CA SER A 98 -11.11 33.96 7.74
C SER A 98 -11.07 34.25 9.25
N PRO A 99 -10.70 35.48 9.69
CA PRO A 99 -10.71 35.83 11.12
C PRO A 99 -12.08 35.64 11.79
N GLU A 100 -13.18 35.90 11.06
CA GLU A 100 -14.55 35.68 11.53
C GLU A 100 -14.84 34.19 11.72
N ASP A 101 -14.48 33.36 10.74
CA ASP A 101 -14.65 31.91 10.87
C ASP A 101 -13.80 31.37 12.02
N TRP A 102 -12.58 31.88 12.19
CA TRP A 102 -11.67 31.50 13.28
C TRP A 102 -12.26 31.77 14.67
N GLU A 103 -12.93 32.91 14.86
CA GLU A 103 -13.61 33.24 16.12
C GLU A 103 -14.72 32.25 16.47
N HIS A 104 -15.33 31.61 15.47
CA HIS A 104 -16.46 30.71 15.62
C HIS A 104 -16.12 29.22 15.50
N ILE A 105 -14.94 28.87 14.98
CA ILE A 105 -14.47 27.48 14.95
C ILE A 105 -14.33 26.91 16.37
N LYS A 106 -14.03 27.75 17.36
CA LYS A 106 -14.03 27.36 18.79
C LYS A 106 -15.39 26.90 19.33
N ASP A 107 -16.48 27.30 18.66
CA ASP A 107 -17.85 26.95 19.03
C ASP A 107 -18.29 25.61 18.38
N PHE A 108 -17.37 24.93 17.69
CA PHE A 108 -17.61 23.66 17.01
C PHE A 108 -17.64 22.50 18.02
N TYR A 109 -18.84 21.95 18.26
CA TYR A 109 -19.05 20.83 19.16
C TYR A 109 -19.50 19.58 18.39
N TYR A 110 -18.52 18.78 17.96
CA TYR A 110 -18.62 17.34 17.67
C TYR A 110 -19.55 16.89 16.51
N GLU A 111 -19.28 15.68 16.00
CA GLU A 111 -20.13 14.99 15.04
C GLU A 111 -21.37 14.40 15.73
N ARG A 112 -22.58 14.89 15.40
CA ARG A 112 -23.82 14.27 15.91
C ARG A 112 -24.62 13.74 14.73
N ASP A 113 -24.81 12.42 14.69
CA ASP A 113 -25.60 11.73 13.66
C ASP A 113 -25.07 11.95 12.23
N GLY A 114 -23.75 11.89 12.00
CA GLY A 114 -23.12 12.06 10.67
C GLY A 114 -23.08 13.51 10.16
N ARG A 115 -23.31 14.49 11.04
CA ARG A 115 -23.38 15.90 10.70
C ARG A 115 -22.45 16.72 11.58
N TRP A 116 -21.75 17.66 10.94
CA TRP A 116 -20.93 18.67 11.59
C TRP A 116 -21.61 20.04 11.55
N ALA A 117 -21.78 20.66 12.71
CA ALA A 117 -22.38 21.98 12.80
C ALA A 117 -21.46 23.01 12.13
N ASN A 118 -21.99 23.84 11.24
CA ASN A 118 -21.23 24.88 10.54
C ASN A 118 -20.00 24.36 9.76
N GLU A 119 -20.08 23.15 9.19
CA GLU A 119 -19.00 22.51 8.42
C GLU A 119 -18.27 23.47 7.45
N HIS A 120 -19.02 24.34 6.76
CA HIS A 120 -18.51 25.34 5.82
C HIS A 120 -17.48 26.34 6.39
N ARG A 121 -17.40 26.48 7.73
CA ARG A 121 -16.42 27.33 8.42
C ARG A 121 -15.11 26.62 8.70
N LEU A 122 -14.99 25.34 8.42
CA LEU A 122 -13.73 24.60 8.58
C LEU A 122 -12.86 24.74 7.34
N VAL A 123 -11.55 24.56 7.50
CA VAL A 123 -10.62 24.36 6.40
C VAL A 123 -10.97 23.05 5.69
N GLN A 124 -11.16 23.07 4.37
CA GLN A 124 -11.59 21.88 3.62
C GLN A 124 -10.90 21.73 2.27
N ALA A 125 -10.81 20.50 1.80
CA ALA A 125 -10.47 20.16 0.43
C ALA A 125 -11.37 19.04 -0.11
N ASP A 126 -11.66 19.09 -1.42
CA ASP A 126 -12.33 18.00 -2.13
C ASP A 126 -11.31 17.20 -2.93
N PHE A 127 -11.46 15.89 -2.89
CA PHE A 127 -10.60 14.93 -3.57
C PHE A 127 -11.44 13.97 -4.40
N THR A 128 -10.94 13.64 -5.59
CA THR A 128 -11.37 12.46 -6.35
C THR A 128 -10.34 11.38 -6.09
N VAL A 129 -10.76 10.29 -5.47
CA VAL A 129 -9.92 9.12 -5.21
C VAL A 129 -10.34 8.02 -6.18
N ARG A 130 -9.44 7.61 -7.06
CA ARG A 130 -9.64 6.46 -7.94
C ARG A 130 -9.02 5.23 -7.29
N VAL A 131 -9.80 4.18 -7.12
CA VAL A 131 -9.36 2.92 -6.50
C VAL A 131 -9.05 1.86 -7.55
N THR A 132 -8.18 0.90 -7.19
CA THR A 132 -7.75 -0.17 -8.09
C THR A 132 -8.89 -1.13 -8.44
N ASP A 133 -9.82 -1.39 -7.51
CA ASP A 133 -11.05 -2.14 -7.73
C ASP A 133 -12.26 -1.46 -7.06
N ALA A 134 -13.42 -1.50 -7.73
CA ALA A 134 -14.66 -0.90 -7.25
C ALA A 134 -15.12 -1.47 -5.90
N CYS A 135 -14.73 -2.71 -5.56
CA CYS A 135 -15.12 -3.34 -4.30
C CYS A 135 -14.61 -2.55 -3.07
N TRP A 136 -13.52 -1.80 -3.20
CA TRP A 136 -12.94 -1.00 -2.12
C TRP A 136 -13.80 0.18 -1.68
N ILE A 137 -14.74 0.60 -2.54
CA ILE A 137 -15.64 1.73 -2.28
C ILE A 137 -17.12 1.33 -2.30
N GLN A 138 -17.41 0.02 -2.38
CA GLN A 138 -18.78 -0.45 -2.60
C GLN A 138 -19.76 -0.11 -1.47
N HIS A 139 -19.25 -0.05 -0.23
CA HIS A 139 -20.02 0.29 0.97
C HIS A 139 -20.33 1.79 1.10
N LEU A 140 -19.66 2.64 0.31
CA LEU A 140 -19.83 4.08 0.40
C LEU A 140 -21.07 4.56 -0.38
N SER A 141 -21.73 5.56 0.18
CA SER A 141 -22.86 6.27 -0.41
C SER A 141 -22.74 7.77 -0.20
N PRO A 142 -23.23 8.61 -1.13
CA PRO A 142 -23.28 10.05 -0.95
C PRO A 142 -23.94 10.44 0.38
N GLY A 143 -23.29 11.34 1.11
CA GLY A 143 -23.74 11.79 2.43
C GLY A 143 -23.15 11.02 3.60
N ASN A 144 -22.52 9.85 3.39
CA ASN A 144 -21.74 9.18 4.44
C ASN A 144 -20.67 10.14 5.01
N ALA A 145 -20.44 10.02 6.30
CA ALA A 145 -19.62 10.92 7.08
C ALA A 145 -19.04 10.19 8.29
N TRP A 146 -17.78 10.45 8.61
CA TRP A 146 -17.10 10.01 9.83
C TRP A 146 -15.93 10.93 10.18
N GLY A 147 -15.58 10.98 11.47
CA GLY A 147 -14.30 11.49 11.96
C GLY A 147 -13.17 10.47 11.83
N THR A 148 -11.93 10.92 11.71
CA THR A 148 -10.74 10.07 11.62
C THR A 148 -9.50 10.67 12.29
N THR A 149 -8.62 9.80 12.77
CA THR A 149 -7.27 10.13 13.27
C THR A 149 -6.16 9.67 12.32
N TRP A 150 -6.45 9.43 11.04
CA TRP A 150 -5.41 9.09 10.06
C TRP A 150 -4.52 10.29 9.73
N TYR A 151 -3.25 10.00 9.46
CA TYR A 151 -2.23 10.97 9.04
C TYR A 151 -1.55 10.49 7.75
N GLU A 152 -0.90 11.40 7.05
CA GLU A 152 -0.12 11.07 5.86
C GLU A 152 1.11 10.25 6.23
N ARG A 153 1.41 9.21 5.44
CA ARG A 153 2.55 8.30 5.64
C ARG A 153 3.47 8.21 4.42
N TYR A 154 3.24 9.03 3.40
CA TYR A 154 4.08 9.22 2.23
C TYR A 154 4.18 8.00 1.30
N ALA A 155 3.04 7.40 0.98
CA ALA A 155 2.95 6.27 0.06
C ALA A 155 3.43 6.58 -1.37
N ASP A 156 3.85 5.52 -2.07
CA ASP A 156 4.21 5.53 -3.49
C ASP A 156 3.06 6.04 -4.38
N GLN A 157 3.38 6.87 -5.38
CA GLN A 157 2.41 7.42 -6.34
C GLN A 157 2.91 7.32 -7.80
N PRO A 158 3.36 6.14 -8.27
CA PRO A 158 3.86 6.00 -9.63
C PRO A 158 2.70 6.02 -10.62
N CYS A 159 2.86 6.70 -11.75
CA CYS A 159 1.97 6.52 -12.88
C CYS A 159 2.36 5.25 -13.66
N ALA A 160 1.49 4.79 -14.56
CA ALA A 160 1.75 3.60 -15.38
C ALA A 160 3.05 3.70 -16.21
N GLU A 161 3.46 4.91 -16.61
CA GLU A 161 4.71 5.15 -17.34
C GLU A 161 5.94 5.05 -16.44
N ASP A 162 5.80 5.30 -15.13
CA ASP A 162 6.91 5.21 -14.18
C ASP A 162 7.23 3.77 -13.81
N VAL A 163 6.21 2.91 -13.67
CA VAL A 163 6.32 1.56 -13.10
C VAL A 163 7.52 0.74 -13.64
N PRO A 164 7.84 0.73 -14.95
CA PRO A 164 9.00 -0.01 -15.47
C PRO A 164 10.37 0.56 -15.09
N HIS A 165 10.43 1.76 -14.54
CA HIS A 165 11.65 2.51 -14.23
C HIS A 165 11.87 2.75 -12.73
N ILE A 166 10.86 2.46 -11.90
CA ILE A 166 10.95 2.61 -10.45
C ILE A 166 11.51 1.33 -9.82
N PRO A 167 12.53 1.42 -8.96
CA PRO A 167 13.05 0.25 -8.25
C PRO A 167 12.02 -0.31 -7.27
N ASP A 168 11.96 -1.63 -7.12
CA ASP A 168 11.20 -2.24 -6.01
C ASP A 168 11.99 -2.05 -4.71
N LEU A 169 11.75 -0.91 -4.07
CA LEU A 169 12.41 -0.51 -2.83
C LEU A 169 12.12 -1.45 -1.64
N ARG A 170 11.12 -2.33 -1.77
CA ARG A 170 10.63 -3.17 -0.67
C ARG A 170 11.35 -4.50 -0.56
N ASN A 171 11.77 -5.06 -1.70
CA ASN A 171 12.30 -6.42 -1.78
C ASN A 171 13.65 -6.40 -2.49
N PRO A 172 14.78 -6.43 -1.76
CA PRO A 172 16.07 -6.56 -2.39
C PRO A 172 16.16 -7.91 -3.11
N SER A 173 16.65 -7.87 -4.35
CA SER A 173 16.96 -9.07 -5.12
C SER A 173 18.15 -9.83 -4.51
N THR A 174 19.04 -9.14 -3.82
CA THR A 174 20.22 -9.70 -3.13
C THR A 174 20.67 -8.74 -2.02
N ILE A 175 21.13 -9.30 -0.90
CA ILE A 175 21.78 -8.57 0.19
C ILE A 175 23.20 -9.11 0.35
N LEU A 176 24.21 -8.22 0.34
CA LEU A 176 25.62 -8.60 0.52
C LEU A 176 26.13 -8.19 1.90
N LYS A 177 26.90 -9.09 2.52
CA LYS A 177 27.60 -8.90 3.80
C LYS A 177 29.08 -9.27 3.64
N PRO A 178 29.90 -8.36 3.09
CA PRO A 178 31.26 -8.67 2.62
C PRO A 178 32.27 -8.95 3.73
N PHE A 179 31.98 -8.47 4.94
CA PHE A 179 32.88 -8.49 6.09
C PHE A 179 32.18 -9.15 7.28
N GLU A 180 32.96 -9.85 8.11
CA GLU A 180 32.45 -10.53 9.30
C GLU A 180 32.48 -9.60 10.52
N GLY A 181 31.51 -9.76 11.43
CA GLY A 181 31.43 -8.99 12.67
C GLY A 181 30.95 -7.55 12.48
N GLU A 182 31.18 -6.73 13.51
CA GLU A 182 30.86 -5.29 13.51
C GLU A 182 32.01 -4.53 12.83
N SER A 183 32.08 -4.62 11.49
CA SER A 183 33.10 -3.95 10.68
C SER A 183 32.43 -3.03 9.67
N ASP A 184 32.80 -1.76 9.68
CA ASP A 184 32.16 -0.75 8.83
C ASP A 184 32.53 -0.92 7.36
N LEU A 185 31.60 -0.57 6.46
CA LEU A 185 31.90 -0.41 5.05
C LEU A 185 32.59 0.94 4.87
N GLU A 186 33.81 0.96 4.31
CA GLU A 186 34.53 2.22 4.08
C GLU A 186 34.13 2.85 2.75
N ASP A 187 34.16 2.06 1.66
CA ASP A 187 33.75 2.53 0.34
C ASP A 187 33.47 1.35 -0.60
N LEU A 188 32.78 1.64 -1.70
CA LEU A 188 32.55 0.71 -2.79
C LEU A 188 32.49 1.43 -4.14
N ALA A 189 32.74 0.69 -5.22
CA ALA A 189 32.50 1.19 -6.57
C ALA A 189 32.31 0.07 -7.57
N PHE A 190 31.44 0.31 -8.54
CA PHE A 190 31.33 -0.52 -9.74
C PHE A 190 32.45 -0.22 -10.73
N SER A 191 32.89 -1.26 -11.44
CA SER A 191 33.76 -1.08 -12.61
C SER A 191 33.01 -0.34 -13.72
N ASP A 192 33.74 0.38 -14.58
CA ASP A 192 33.13 1.18 -15.66
C ASP A 192 32.25 0.34 -16.61
N ASP A 193 32.58 -0.95 -16.77
CA ASP A 193 31.80 -1.91 -17.57
C ASP A 193 30.65 -2.59 -16.81
N GLY A 194 30.46 -2.22 -15.53
CA GLY A 194 29.43 -2.72 -14.64
C GLY A 194 29.57 -4.19 -14.25
N ARG A 195 30.67 -4.88 -14.60
CA ARG A 195 30.84 -6.33 -14.37
C ARG A 195 31.31 -6.68 -12.97
N PHE A 196 31.90 -5.73 -12.26
CA PHE A 196 32.46 -5.96 -10.94
C PHE A 196 31.99 -4.88 -9.96
N LEU A 197 31.78 -5.30 -8.71
CA LEU A 197 31.62 -4.42 -7.55
C LEU A 197 32.80 -4.64 -6.63
N ALA A 198 33.60 -3.60 -6.40
CA ALA A 198 34.66 -3.61 -5.40
C ALA A 198 34.14 -2.97 -4.10
N VAL A 199 34.45 -3.59 -2.97
CA VAL A 199 34.03 -3.17 -1.63
C VAL A 199 35.23 -3.19 -0.70
N LEU A 200 35.40 -2.14 0.10
CA LEU A 200 36.58 -1.93 0.93
C LEU A 200 36.19 -1.77 2.40
N ASN A 201 37.04 -2.34 3.25
CA ASN A 201 37.10 -2.05 4.67
C ASN A 201 38.57 -1.84 5.08
N ASP A 202 38.81 -0.92 6.00
CA ASP A 202 40.11 -0.47 6.47
C ASP A 202 40.94 -1.57 7.17
N ILE A 203 40.26 -2.56 7.77
CA ILE A 203 40.83 -3.66 8.55
C ILE A 203 40.84 -4.98 7.74
N GLN A 204 39.73 -5.31 7.10
CA GLN A 204 39.47 -6.58 6.44
C GLN A 204 39.88 -6.58 4.96
N GLY A 205 40.16 -5.42 4.38
CA GLY A 205 40.70 -5.24 3.05
C GLY A 205 39.64 -5.11 1.95
N LEU A 206 39.98 -5.58 0.76
CA LEU A 206 39.20 -5.47 -0.48
C LEU A 206 38.48 -6.79 -0.77
N VAL A 207 37.20 -6.70 -1.12
CA VAL A 207 36.40 -7.79 -1.70
C VAL A 207 35.88 -7.33 -3.05
N VAL A 208 35.93 -8.19 -4.07
CA VAL A 208 35.39 -7.90 -5.40
C VAL A 208 34.37 -8.97 -5.76
N TYR A 209 33.17 -8.55 -6.16
CA TYR A 209 32.07 -9.40 -6.60
C TYR A 209 31.86 -9.33 -8.10
N ASN A 210 31.42 -10.44 -8.71
CA ASN A 210 30.84 -10.44 -10.05
C ASN A 210 29.40 -9.91 -9.96
N THR A 211 29.02 -8.93 -10.77
CA THR A 211 27.67 -8.32 -10.69
C THR A 211 26.58 -9.14 -11.36
N ALA A 212 26.96 -10.10 -12.21
CA ALA A 212 26.05 -10.99 -12.90
C ALA A 212 25.29 -11.91 -11.93
N ASP A 213 25.99 -12.44 -10.92
CA ASP A 213 25.47 -13.43 -9.97
C ASP A 213 25.82 -13.12 -8.50
N TRP A 214 26.50 -12.00 -8.24
CA TRP A 214 26.97 -11.57 -6.93
C TRP A 214 27.93 -12.55 -6.23
N SER A 215 28.60 -13.41 -7.00
CA SER A 215 29.64 -14.30 -6.46
C SER A 215 30.93 -13.53 -6.12
N GLU A 216 31.56 -13.89 -5.01
CA GLU A 216 32.88 -13.35 -4.64
C GLU A 216 33.95 -13.81 -5.64
N ARG A 217 34.62 -12.85 -6.27
CA ARG A 217 35.67 -13.07 -7.27
C ARG A 217 37.06 -13.00 -6.68
N VAL A 218 37.29 -12.04 -5.76
CA VAL A 218 38.57 -11.79 -5.09
C VAL A 218 38.33 -11.31 -3.66
N ARG A 219 39.22 -11.73 -2.76
CA ARG A 219 39.44 -11.10 -1.46
C ARG A 219 40.93 -10.88 -1.26
N ALA A 220 41.32 -9.64 -0.97
CA ALA A 220 42.72 -9.24 -0.84
C ALA A 220 42.91 -8.28 0.34
N ARG A 221 44.07 -8.36 1.00
CA ARG A 221 44.45 -7.42 2.06
C ARG A 221 45.76 -6.71 1.68
N PRO A 222 45.82 -5.38 1.82
CA PRO A 222 47.06 -4.63 1.62
C PRO A 222 48.04 -4.94 2.76
N GLU A 223 49.35 -4.84 2.47
CA GLU A 223 50.41 -5.15 3.46
C GLU A 223 50.40 -4.20 4.67
N SER A 224 49.94 -2.97 4.48
CA SER A 224 49.75 -1.97 5.53
C SER A 224 48.28 -1.66 5.72
N ARG A 225 47.87 -1.36 6.95
CA ARG A 225 46.52 -0.85 7.24
C ARG A 225 46.23 0.37 6.36
N VAL A 226 45.02 0.43 5.82
CA VAL A 226 44.60 1.49 4.90
C VAL A 226 43.52 2.29 5.61
N SER A 227 43.75 3.57 5.81
CA SER A 227 42.68 4.51 6.16
C SER A 227 42.16 5.04 4.83
N ALA A 228 41.25 4.32 4.18
CA ALA A 228 40.86 4.65 2.81
C ALA A 228 39.89 5.84 2.81
N THR A 229 40.02 6.75 1.84
CA THR A 229 39.02 7.82 1.64
C THR A 229 38.08 7.57 0.51
N ARG A 230 38.57 6.83 -0.48
CA ARG A 230 37.92 6.75 -1.76
C ARG A 230 38.42 5.57 -2.55
N LEU A 231 37.49 4.74 -2.98
CA LEU A 231 37.67 3.62 -3.89
C LEU A 231 37.19 4.03 -5.29
N MET A 232 37.98 3.70 -6.30
CA MET A 232 37.72 4.01 -7.71
C MET A 232 38.22 2.88 -8.60
N TRP A 233 37.76 2.88 -9.85
CA TRP A 233 38.33 2.02 -10.90
C TRP A 233 39.15 2.87 -11.88
N ALA A 234 40.37 2.41 -12.18
CA ALA A 234 41.20 3.03 -13.20
C ALA A 234 40.52 2.93 -14.56
N LEU A 235 40.39 4.06 -15.26
CA LEU A 235 39.55 4.17 -16.46
C LEU A 235 39.91 3.11 -17.51
N GLY A 236 38.92 2.30 -17.90
CA GLY A 236 39.09 1.26 -18.94
C GLY A 236 40.00 0.09 -18.54
N ARG A 237 40.33 -0.06 -17.25
CA ARG A 237 41.14 -1.16 -16.71
C ARG A 237 40.38 -1.85 -15.59
N ARG A 238 40.65 -3.14 -15.36
CA ARG A 238 40.12 -3.88 -14.20
C ARG A 238 41.03 -3.75 -12.98
N VAL A 239 41.45 -2.51 -12.73
CA VAL A 239 42.34 -2.15 -11.62
C VAL A 239 41.56 -1.28 -10.66
N VAL A 240 41.36 -1.78 -9.45
CA VAL A 240 40.75 -1.04 -8.35
C VAL A 240 41.82 -0.18 -7.71
N THR A 241 41.54 1.09 -7.49
CA THR A 241 42.44 2.04 -6.84
C THR A 241 41.78 2.63 -5.62
N PHE A 242 42.53 2.83 -4.54
CA PHE A 242 42.02 3.59 -3.39
C PHE A 242 43.14 4.40 -2.73
N LYS A 243 42.77 5.54 -2.15
CA LYS A 243 43.72 6.52 -1.58
C LYS A 243 43.83 6.42 -0.06
N ASP A 244 44.98 6.82 0.46
CA ASP A 244 45.19 6.98 1.90
C ASP A 244 44.65 8.36 2.36
N PHE A 245 43.75 8.38 3.34
CA PHE A 245 43.23 9.62 3.94
C PHE A 245 44.30 10.53 4.52
N ARG A 246 45.41 9.94 4.97
CA ARG A 246 46.49 10.70 5.59
C ARG A 246 47.45 11.30 4.55
N ASP A 247 47.38 10.84 3.30
CA ASP A 247 48.24 11.28 2.21
C ASP A 247 47.54 11.06 0.86
N GLU A 248 46.82 12.08 0.37
CA GLU A 248 46.08 12.03 -0.89
C GLU A 248 46.97 11.83 -2.12
N SER A 249 48.30 11.99 -1.99
CA SER A 249 49.26 11.67 -3.05
C SER A 249 49.55 10.18 -3.17
N ARG A 250 49.21 9.39 -2.12
CA ARG A 250 49.43 7.96 -2.05
C ARG A 250 48.18 7.18 -2.47
N GLN A 251 48.37 6.29 -3.44
CA GLN A 251 47.32 5.42 -3.97
C GLN A 251 47.79 3.96 -3.97
N PHE A 252 46.90 3.07 -3.55
CA PHE A 252 47.06 1.63 -3.74
C PHE A 252 46.28 1.21 -4.98
N ALA A 253 46.79 0.22 -5.71
CA ALA A 253 46.09 -0.33 -6.86
C ALA A 253 46.16 -1.87 -6.89
N PHE A 254 45.03 -2.50 -7.20
CA PHE A 254 44.88 -3.95 -7.23
C PHE A 254 44.28 -4.37 -8.57
N ASP A 255 44.98 -5.23 -9.29
CA ASP A 255 44.52 -5.80 -10.56
C ASP A 255 43.69 -7.05 -10.30
N VAL A 256 42.41 -7.00 -10.70
CA VAL A 256 41.42 -8.06 -10.46
C VAL A 256 41.66 -9.28 -11.36
N ASP A 257 42.24 -9.09 -12.54
CA ASP A 257 42.51 -10.18 -13.48
C ASP A 257 43.71 -11.01 -13.02
N THR A 258 44.79 -10.34 -12.59
CA THR A 258 45.99 -11.02 -12.12
C THR A 258 45.92 -11.42 -10.66
N GLY A 259 45.05 -10.78 -9.86
CA GLY A 259 44.92 -11.01 -8.43
C GLY A 259 46.11 -10.47 -7.63
N SER A 260 46.71 -9.36 -8.07
CA SER A 260 47.93 -8.79 -7.48
C SER A 260 47.88 -7.28 -7.33
N TRP A 261 48.60 -6.76 -6.34
CA TRP A 261 48.88 -5.33 -6.19
C TRP A 261 49.79 -4.84 -7.33
N VAL A 262 49.48 -3.67 -7.91
CA VAL A 262 50.16 -3.08 -9.08
C VAL A 262 50.39 -1.58 -8.89
N ASP A 263 51.25 -0.99 -9.72
CA ASP A 263 51.35 0.48 -9.84
C ASP A 263 50.32 1.00 -10.86
N ALA A 264 49.62 2.09 -10.52
CA ALA A 264 48.64 2.74 -11.39
C ALA A 264 48.72 4.28 -11.32
N PRO A 265 48.33 5.00 -12.39
CA PRO A 265 48.22 6.46 -12.35
C PRO A 265 47.29 6.95 -11.23
N LEU A 266 47.62 8.10 -10.64
CA LEU A 266 46.81 8.71 -9.59
C LEU A 266 45.45 9.16 -10.15
N GLU A 267 44.36 8.62 -9.60
CA GLU A 267 43.00 8.99 -9.96
C GLU A 267 42.56 10.21 -9.13
N ARG A 268 42.60 11.43 -9.71
CA ARG A 268 42.18 12.67 -9.03
C ARG A 268 40.66 12.86 -9.05
N GLY A 269 40.14 13.63 -8.10
CA GLY A 269 38.73 14.03 -8.05
C GLY A 269 37.91 13.15 -7.13
N ARG A 270 36.81 13.72 -6.62
CA ARG A 270 35.78 12.98 -5.93
C ARG A 270 34.97 12.18 -6.96
N THR A 271 34.15 12.83 -7.78
CA THR A 271 33.33 12.12 -8.77
C THR A 271 33.88 12.25 -10.19
N ARG A 272 33.52 11.31 -11.07
CA ARG A 272 33.98 11.22 -12.47
C ARG A 272 32.81 10.86 -13.37
N SER A 273 32.73 11.52 -14.52
CA SER A 273 31.81 11.18 -15.62
C SER A 273 32.16 9.83 -16.28
N SER A 274 31.23 9.22 -17.02
CA SER A 274 31.41 7.87 -17.58
C SER A 274 32.62 7.74 -18.51
N SER A 275 32.92 8.78 -19.30
CA SER A 275 34.12 8.82 -20.17
C SER A 275 35.39 9.29 -19.46
N GLY A 276 35.26 9.80 -18.24
CA GLY A 276 36.34 10.47 -17.51
C GLY A 276 36.67 11.88 -18.00
N ARG A 277 35.91 12.43 -18.96
CA ARG A 277 36.08 13.80 -19.49
C ARG A 277 35.94 14.86 -18.40
N HIS A 278 34.92 14.71 -17.56
CA HIS A 278 34.66 15.57 -16.42
C HIS A 278 35.00 14.85 -15.12
N ARG A 279 35.68 15.57 -14.22
CA ARG A 279 35.95 15.16 -12.83
C ARG A 279 35.68 16.34 -11.93
N ALA A 280 35.01 16.09 -10.81
CA ALA A 280 34.63 17.13 -9.86
C ALA A 280 35.11 16.78 -8.45
N GLU A 281 35.59 17.80 -7.74
CA GLU A 281 35.99 17.79 -6.35
C GLU A 281 34.98 18.61 -5.53
N TYR A 282 34.60 18.11 -4.36
CA TYR A 282 33.61 18.70 -3.46
C TYR A 282 33.70 18.06 -2.06
N GLY A 283 33.03 18.63 -1.06
CA GLY A 283 33.03 18.14 0.32
C GLY A 283 33.58 19.19 1.28
N ILE A 284 34.87 19.10 1.64
CA ILE A 284 35.50 20.03 2.59
C ILE A 284 35.55 21.47 2.04
N ALA A 285 35.60 21.63 0.71
CA ALA A 285 35.56 22.92 0.04
C ALA A 285 34.11 23.33 -0.29
N VAL A 286 33.85 24.64 -0.26
CA VAL A 286 32.58 25.25 -0.67
C VAL A 286 32.39 25.12 -2.18
N GLY A 287 31.20 24.66 -2.60
CA GLY A 287 30.84 24.49 -4.00
C GLY A 287 31.45 23.26 -4.67
N VAL A 288 31.63 23.34 -5.99
CA VAL A 288 32.13 22.25 -6.83
C VAL A 288 33.26 22.76 -7.72
N GLU A 289 34.41 22.08 -7.70
CA GLU A 289 35.57 22.39 -8.54
C GLU A 289 35.78 21.29 -9.59
N PHE A 290 35.76 21.65 -10.87
CA PHE A 290 36.11 20.72 -11.94
C PHE A 290 37.63 20.75 -12.17
N LEU A 291 38.29 19.59 -12.13
CA LEU A 291 39.76 19.46 -12.05
C LEU A 291 40.58 20.10 -13.19
N ASP A 292 39.94 20.40 -14.31
CA ASP A 292 40.51 21.13 -15.46
C ASP A 292 39.49 22.15 -16.02
N GLY A 293 38.54 22.59 -15.18
CA GLY A 293 37.33 23.29 -15.60
C GLY A 293 36.93 24.46 -14.69
N PRO A 294 35.67 24.92 -14.79
CA PRO A 294 35.17 26.03 -14.00
C PRO A 294 34.95 25.64 -12.52
N LYS A 295 34.77 26.64 -11.66
CA LYS A 295 34.23 26.46 -10.30
C LYS A 295 32.75 26.86 -10.32
N ALA A 296 31.90 26.07 -9.66
CA ALA A 296 30.46 26.28 -9.60
C ALA A 296 29.98 26.38 -8.13
N LEU A 297 28.84 27.06 -7.92
CA LEU A 297 28.21 27.23 -6.60
C LEU A 297 29.14 27.80 -5.52
N ASP A 298 29.93 28.82 -5.88
CA ASP A 298 30.84 29.51 -4.96
C ASP A 298 30.08 30.51 -4.07
N SER A 299 29.20 30.02 -3.20
CA SER A 299 28.53 30.80 -2.16
C SER A 299 28.87 30.26 -0.77
N ASP A 300 29.09 31.14 0.19
CA ASP A 300 29.67 30.86 1.52
C ASP A 300 28.90 29.84 2.40
N GLU A 301 27.80 29.26 1.92
CA GLU A 301 26.87 28.42 2.69
C GLU A 301 26.51 27.06 2.03
N LEU A 302 27.07 26.71 0.85
CA LEU A 302 26.74 25.46 0.14
C LEU A 302 27.86 24.42 0.24
N MET A 303 27.84 23.63 1.32
CA MET A 303 28.67 22.43 1.43
C MET A 303 28.01 21.28 0.69
N ILE A 304 28.67 20.81 -0.38
CA ILE A 304 28.19 19.72 -1.25
C ILE A 304 28.70 18.37 -0.73
N GLU A 305 27.82 17.38 -0.70
CA GLU A 305 28.09 16.05 -0.16
C GLU A 305 27.91 14.93 -1.15
N ALA A 306 27.01 15.12 -2.12
CA ALA A 306 26.72 14.15 -3.15
C ALA A 306 26.66 14.81 -4.52
N ALA A 307 27.12 14.06 -5.53
CA ALA A 307 27.13 14.51 -6.90
C ALA A 307 27.04 13.33 -7.87
N ALA A 308 26.17 13.43 -8.88
CA ALA A 308 26.02 12.39 -9.90
C ALA A 308 25.84 12.98 -11.31
N PHE A 309 26.66 12.50 -12.24
CA PHE A 309 26.56 12.83 -13.66
C PHE A 309 25.45 12.00 -14.33
N THR A 310 24.75 12.61 -15.28
CA THR A 310 23.96 11.85 -16.27
C THR A 310 24.89 11.07 -17.21
N SER A 311 24.43 9.95 -17.77
CA SER A 311 25.27 9.11 -18.65
C SER A 311 25.72 9.81 -19.93
N ASP A 312 24.90 10.74 -20.44
CA ASP A 312 25.22 11.61 -21.58
C ASP A 312 26.17 12.76 -21.20
N GLU A 313 26.50 12.88 -19.91
CA GLU A 313 27.38 13.89 -19.32
C GLU A 313 26.94 15.33 -19.58
N SER A 314 25.65 15.53 -19.88
CA SER A 314 25.09 16.86 -20.12
C SER A 314 24.77 17.60 -18.81
N ARG A 315 24.58 16.87 -17.71
CA ARG A 315 24.17 17.42 -16.41
C ARG A 315 24.93 16.77 -15.26
N LEU A 316 25.20 17.55 -14.23
CA LEU A 316 25.66 17.09 -12.92
C LEU A 316 24.63 17.52 -11.87
N PHE A 317 24.04 16.56 -11.17
CA PHE A 317 23.20 16.81 -10.00
C PHE A 317 24.11 16.92 -8.78
N VAL A 318 23.90 17.93 -7.95
CA VAL A 318 24.66 18.13 -6.70
C VAL A 318 23.74 18.53 -5.56
N ALA A 319 24.03 18.03 -4.36
CA ALA A 319 23.32 18.38 -3.15
C ALA A 319 24.22 18.21 -1.92
N GLY A 320 23.77 18.70 -0.77
CA GLY A 320 24.52 18.59 0.48
C GLY A 320 23.74 19.18 1.64
N MET A 321 24.37 20.04 2.44
CA MET A 321 23.82 20.59 3.70
C MET A 321 22.57 21.48 3.58
N SER A 322 22.06 21.68 2.37
CA SER A 322 20.80 22.38 2.07
C SER A 322 19.72 21.41 1.58
N PRO A 323 18.43 21.77 1.70
CA PRO A 323 17.35 21.04 1.02
C PRO A 323 17.50 21.06 -0.50
N ASP A 324 18.17 22.07 -1.05
CA ASP A 324 18.24 22.28 -2.50
C ASP A 324 19.16 21.29 -3.20
N VAL A 325 18.64 20.75 -4.30
CA VAL A 325 19.39 20.02 -5.32
C VAL A 325 19.61 20.95 -6.50
N PHE A 326 20.86 21.08 -6.93
CA PHE A 326 21.24 21.89 -8.09
C PHE A 326 21.59 21.00 -9.27
N VAL A 327 21.21 21.45 -10.47
CA VAL A 327 21.58 20.81 -11.74
C VAL A 327 22.55 21.72 -12.46
N LEU A 328 23.77 21.25 -12.70
CA LEU A 328 24.85 22.02 -13.31
C LEU A 328 25.16 21.53 -14.72
N ASP A 329 25.59 22.42 -15.61
CA ASP A 329 26.31 22.05 -16.83
C ASP A 329 27.78 21.76 -16.46
N PRO A 330 28.29 20.53 -16.63
CA PRO A 330 29.67 20.19 -16.27
C PRO A 330 30.74 20.95 -17.05
N SER A 331 30.43 21.44 -18.25
CA SER A 331 31.39 22.10 -19.14
C SER A 331 31.55 23.57 -18.82
N THR A 332 30.50 24.22 -18.32
CA THR A 332 30.48 25.67 -18.05
C THR A 332 30.38 26.01 -16.56
N GLY A 333 29.92 25.08 -15.72
CA GLY A 333 29.64 25.30 -14.31
C GLY A 333 28.35 26.09 -14.04
N GLU A 334 27.56 26.39 -15.08
CA GLU A 334 26.30 27.13 -14.94
C GLU A 334 25.22 26.28 -14.26
N VAL A 335 24.39 26.92 -13.43
CA VAL A 335 23.20 26.29 -12.84
C VAL A 335 22.08 26.27 -13.88
N LEU A 336 21.70 25.07 -14.31
CA LEU A 336 20.64 24.82 -15.28
C LEU A 336 19.26 24.79 -14.64
N ASP A 337 19.16 24.24 -13.42
CA ASP A 337 17.92 24.10 -12.65
C ASP A 337 18.23 23.95 -11.15
N SER A 338 17.24 24.20 -10.30
CA SER A 338 17.32 23.98 -8.85
C SER A 338 15.95 23.68 -8.27
N PHE A 339 15.88 22.75 -7.33
CA PHE A 339 14.66 22.42 -6.61
C PHE A 339 14.94 21.94 -5.20
N ALA A 340 14.01 22.19 -4.28
CA ALA A 340 14.09 21.66 -2.93
C ALA A 340 13.72 20.17 -2.92
N ASP A 341 14.59 19.34 -2.35
CA ASP A 341 14.20 18.05 -1.81
C ASP A 341 13.61 18.30 -0.43
N THR A 342 12.39 17.83 -0.18
CA THR A 342 11.53 18.25 0.94
C THR A 342 12.07 17.91 2.36
N GLY A 343 13.31 17.46 2.50
CA GLY A 343 14.02 17.27 3.78
C GLY A 343 15.01 18.41 4.06
N GLU A 344 15.62 18.44 5.25
CA GLU A 344 16.52 19.54 5.65
C GLU A 344 17.89 19.50 4.94
N ARG A 345 18.28 18.34 4.41
CA ARG A 345 19.60 18.04 3.81
C ARG A 345 19.49 16.82 2.90
N VAL A 346 20.34 16.73 1.88
CA VAL A 346 20.46 15.54 1.02
C VAL A 346 21.84 14.94 1.18
N TRP A 347 21.92 13.71 1.73
CA TRP A 347 23.18 13.03 1.99
C TRP A 347 23.75 12.32 0.78
N GLU A 348 22.93 11.57 0.08
CA GLU A 348 23.30 10.80 -1.10
C GLU A 348 22.31 11.07 -2.21
N LEU A 349 22.80 11.01 -3.45
CA LEU A 349 21.96 11.08 -4.64
C LEU A 349 22.50 10.19 -5.75
N ALA A 350 21.61 9.70 -6.61
CA ALA A 350 21.96 8.94 -7.79
C ALA A 350 20.97 9.20 -8.92
N VAL A 351 21.49 9.50 -10.11
CA VAL A 351 20.67 9.70 -11.31
C VAL A 351 20.64 8.42 -12.14
N SER A 352 19.45 8.04 -12.61
CA SER A 352 19.24 6.92 -13.52
C SER A 352 20.03 7.11 -14.83
N PRO A 353 20.44 6.03 -15.52
CA PRO A 353 21.30 6.16 -16.69
C PRO A 353 20.70 6.94 -17.86
N ASP A 354 19.38 6.93 -18.01
CA ASP A 354 18.68 7.74 -19.02
C ASP A 354 18.42 9.19 -18.57
N GLY A 355 18.75 9.52 -17.31
CA GLY A 355 18.54 10.83 -16.71
C GLY A 355 17.07 11.17 -16.42
N ALA A 356 16.15 10.20 -16.50
CA ALA A 356 14.72 10.41 -16.32
C ALA A 356 14.30 10.44 -14.84
N TYR A 357 15.06 9.78 -13.97
CA TYR A 357 14.81 9.68 -12.53
C TYR A 357 16.05 10.03 -11.71
N LEU A 358 15.85 10.78 -10.62
CA LEU A 358 16.82 11.07 -9.59
C LEU A 358 16.38 10.37 -8.30
N VAL A 359 17.31 9.73 -7.63
CA VAL A 359 17.11 9.16 -6.30
C VAL A 359 17.87 10.04 -5.31
N THR A 360 17.21 10.45 -4.24
CA THR A 360 17.84 11.16 -3.11
C THR A 360 17.61 10.38 -1.83
N SER A 361 18.56 10.48 -0.89
CA SER A 361 18.34 10.09 0.50
C SER A 361 18.34 11.33 1.38
N ALA A 362 17.28 11.48 2.18
CA ALA A 362 17.14 12.63 3.06
C ALA A 362 16.33 12.25 4.32
N PRO A 363 16.58 12.92 5.45
CA PRO A 363 15.84 12.66 6.68
C PRO A 363 14.36 13.02 6.52
N THR A 364 13.50 12.28 7.22
CA THR A 364 12.04 12.52 7.24
C THR A 364 11.64 13.62 8.22
N SER A 365 12.48 13.93 9.21
CA SER A 365 12.26 14.99 10.20
C SER A 365 13.60 15.57 10.70
N SER A 366 13.53 16.61 11.51
CA SER A 366 14.69 17.19 12.21
C SER A 366 15.38 16.21 13.19
N HIS A 367 14.77 15.05 13.47
CA HIS A 367 15.41 13.95 14.18
C HIS A 367 15.99 12.98 13.15
N GLU A 368 17.32 12.99 13.00
CA GLU A 368 18.14 12.24 12.03
C GLU A 368 17.99 10.70 12.07
N ALA A 369 17.07 10.15 12.85
CA ALA A 369 16.94 8.72 13.09
C ALA A 369 16.16 7.97 11.99
N GLU A 370 15.32 8.66 11.22
CA GLU A 370 14.52 8.08 10.14
C GLU A 370 14.92 8.68 8.79
N LEU A 371 15.35 7.79 7.89
CA LEU A 371 15.74 8.16 6.53
C LEU A 371 14.75 7.67 5.51
N GLU A 372 14.61 8.46 4.45
CA GLU A 372 13.78 8.12 3.31
C GLU A 372 14.60 8.20 2.02
N ILE A 373 14.45 7.17 1.18
CA ILE A 373 14.82 7.23 -0.22
C ILE A 373 13.64 7.75 -1.01
N ARG A 374 13.89 8.73 -1.87
CA ARG A 374 12.89 9.34 -2.75
C ARG A 374 13.30 9.13 -4.18
N VAL A 375 12.41 8.59 -5.01
CA VAL A 375 12.57 8.53 -6.46
C VAL A 375 11.77 9.67 -7.06
N ARG A 376 12.46 10.59 -7.74
CA ARG A 376 11.92 11.78 -8.35
C ARG A 376 12.05 11.71 -9.86
N ARG A 377 10.97 12.00 -10.57
CA ARG A 377 10.99 12.16 -12.03
C ARG A 377 11.61 13.51 -12.39
N THR A 378 12.63 13.55 -13.23
CA THR A 378 13.42 14.78 -13.47
C THR A 378 12.70 15.81 -14.33
N ARG A 379 11.75 15.39 -15.18
CA ARG A 379 11.04 16.28 -16.12
C ARG A 379 10.07 17.26 -15.46
N ASP A 380 9.47 16.86 -14.33
CA ASP A 380 8.43 17.61 -13.61
C ASP A 380 8.64 17.62 -12.10
N GLN A 381 9.77 17.07 -11.65
CA GLN A 381 10.23 17.04 -10.26
C GLN A 381 9.26 16.34 -9.30
N GLN A 382 8.31 15.53 -9.80
CA GLN A 382 7.38 14.79 -8.94
C GLN A 382 8.08 13.62 -8.25
N ILE A 383 7.84 13.45 -6.94
CA ILE A 383 8.25 12.25 -6.20
C ILE A 383 7.24 11.14 -6.52
N VAL A 384 7.72 10.07 -7.12
CA VAL A 384 6.90 8.96 -7.64
C VAL A 384 7.01 7.70 -6.79
N ALA A 385 8.07 7.57 -6.00
CA ALA A 385 8.22 6.51 -5.00
C ALA A 385 8.99 7.00 -3.79
N ARG A 386 8.66 6.44 -2.63
CA ARG A 386 9.29 6.74 -1.34
C ARG A 386 9.47 5.46 -0.55
N HIS A 387 10.56 5.35 0.18
CA HIS A 387 10.77 4.23 1.08
C HIS A 387 11.57 4.66 2.29
N ARG A 388 10.99 4.43 3.47
CA ARG A 388 11.68 4.62 4.75
C ARG A 388 12.61 3.45 5.03
N LEU A 389 13.80 3.76 5.51
CA LEU A 389 14.82 2.78 5.85
C LEU A 389 15.18 2.88 7.32
N ASN A 390 15.39 1.72 7.92
CA ASN A 390 15.87 1.57 9.30
C ASN A 390 17.41 1.61 9.34
N GLY A 391 18.00 2.75 8.99
CA GLY A 391 19.45 2.96 8.98
C GLY A 391 19.87 4.14 8.12
N TYR A 392 21.16 4.47 8.16
CA TYR A 392 21.75 5.55 7.38
C TYR A 392 22.03 5.11 5.94
N VAL A 393 21.48 5.83 4.96
CA VAL A 393 21.87 5.67 3.56
C VAL A 393 23.21 6.37 3.38
N SER A 394 24.24 5.57 3.10
CA SER A 394 25.62 6.02 2.95
C SER A 394 26.15 5.84 1.53
N GLY A 395 25.31 5.36 0.61
CA GLY A 395 25.63 5.29 -0.80
C GLY A 395 24.41 4.90 -1.65
N LEU A 396 24.29 5.56 -2.80
CA LEU A 396 23.28 5.26 -3.82
C LEU A 396 23.96 5.15 -5.19
N GLN A 397 23.69 4.07 -5.93
CA GLN A 397 24.24 3.94 -7.28
C GLN A 397 23.34 3.12 -8.21
N TRP A 398 23.13 3.64 -9.42
CA TRP A 398 22.44 2.92 -10.49
C TRP A 398 23.37 1.97 -11.23
N SER A 399 22.86 0.82 -11.65
CA SER A 399 23.57 -0.03 -12.60
C SER A 399 23.66 0.68 -13.97
N PRO A 400 24.74 0.47 -14.74
CA PRO A 400 24.89 1.14 -16.04
C PRO A 400 23.77 0.83 -17.05
N ASP A 401 23.13 -0.33 -16.93
CA ASP A 401 22.00 -0.74 -17.77
C ASP A 401 20.64 -0.22 -17.27
N GLY A 402 20.62 0.51 -16.15
CA GLY A 402 19.43 1.09 -15.55
C GLY A 402 18.44 0.07 -14.99
N ARG A 403 18.88 -1.18 -14.77
CA ARG A 403 18.02 -2.27 -14.30
C ARG A 403 18.09 -2.52 -12.80
N ARG A 404 19.04 -1.91 -12.09
CA ARG A 404 19.22 -2.08 -10.65
C ARG A 404 19.58 -0.76 -9.99
N LEU A 405 19.08 -0.56 -8.79
CA LEU A 405 19.54 0.47 -7.86
C LEU A 405 20.23 -0.24 -6.70
N VAL A 406 21.42 0.22 -6.33
CA VAL A 406 22.14 -0.25 -5.15
C VAL A 406 22.02 0.81 -4.07
N VAL A 407 21.65 0.34 -2.88
CA VAL A 407 21.53 1.14 -1.67
C VAL A 407 22.44 0.56 -0.61
N MET A 408 23.32 1.39 -0.07
CA MET A 408 24.14 1.03 1.08
C MET A 408 23.49 1.59 2.35
N VAL A 409 23.16 0.70 3.28
CA VAL A 409 22.51 1.04 4.55
C VAL A 409 23.46 0.68 5.69
N THR A 410 23.85 1.66 6.49
CA THR A 410 24.58 1.45 7.75
C THR A 410 23.59 1.49 8.91
N GLY A 411 23.71 0.57 9.87
CA GLY A 411 22.72 0.45 10.92
C GLY A 411 22.67 1.69 11.83
N ALA A 412 21.48 2.04 12.31
CA ALA A 412 21.26 3.23 13.14
C ALA A 412 21.89 3.12 14.56
N ALA A 413 22.23 1.91 15.02
CA ALA A 413 22.87 1.67 16.30
C ALA A 413 24.37 1.43 16.14
N LEU A 414 25.19 1.96 17.06
CA LEU A 414 26.62 1.65 17.16
C LEU A 414 26.84 0.13 17.17
N GLY A 415 27.58 -0.38 16.17
CA GLY A 415 27.89 -1.81 16.01
C GLY A 415 26.94 -2.60 15.11
N ALA A 416 25.84 -2.01 14.63
CA ALA A 416 24.95 -2.69 13.69
C ALA A 416 25.66 -2.88 12.32
N PRO A 417 25.69 -4.11 11.75
CA PRO A 417 26.42 -4.37 10.52
C PRO A 417 25.78 -3.61 9.35
N GLY A 418 26.62 -2.98 8.52
CA GLY A 418 26.20 -2.38 7.26
C GLY A 418 25.76 -3.44 6.23
N GLU A 419 24.78 -3.09 5.41
CA GLU A 419 24.23 -3.96 4.37
C GLU A 419 24.23 -3.25 3.02
N ILE A 420 24.45 -4.04 1.96
CA ILE A 420 24.30 -3.57 0.58
C ILE A 420 23.07 -4.25 -0.01
N HIS A 421 22.07 -3.44 -0.34
CA HIS A 421 20.81 -3.87 -0.90
C HIS A 421 20.83 -3.65 -2.42
N VAL A 422 20.59 -4.71 -3.17
CA VAL A 422 20.48 -4.64 -4.64
C VAL A 422 19.01 -4.72 -5.02
N LEU A 423 18.46 -3.59 -5.44
CA LEU A 423 17.04 -3.43 -5.76
C LEU A 423 16.83 -3.60 -7.28
N PRO A 424 15.93 -4.51 -7.72
CA PRO A 424 15.59 -4.64 -9.12
C PRO A 424 14.71 -3.47 -9.58
N ILE A 425 14.79 -3.13 -10.85
CA ILE A 425 13.90 -2.13 -11.47
C ILE A 425 12.60 -2.78 -11.93
N GLY A 426 11.51 -2.11 -11.60
CA GLY A 426 10.14 -2.57 -11.82
C GLY A 426 9.47 -2.96 -10.50
N LEU A 427 8.33 -2.34 -10.22
CA LEU A 427 7.41 -2.83 -9.20
C LEU A 427 6.63 -4.03 -9.73
N PRO A 428 6.17 -4.96 -8.87
CA PRO A 428 5.26 -6.02 -9.28
C PRO A 428 4.03 -5.44 -9.97
N ALA A 429 3.57 -6.09 -11.04
CA ALA A 429 2.40 -5.63 -11.77
C ALA A 429 1.09 -5.89 -11.00
N ASP A 430 1.06 -6.97 -10.22
CA ASP A 430 -0.10 -7.38 -9.43
C ASP A 430 0.17 -7.28 -7.93
N PRO A 431 -0.87 -7.00 -7.11
CA PRO A 431 -0.75 -7.11 -5.68
C PRO A 431 -0.47 -8.56 -5.23
N PRO A 432 0.20 -8.73 -4.08
CA PRO A 432 0.30 -10.01 -3.37
C PRO A 432 -1.06 -10.70 -3.26
N GLY A 433 -1.07 -12.04 -3.27
CA GLY A 433 -2.30 -12.83 -3.36
C GLY A 433 -3.32 -12.54 -2.24
N ASP A 434 -2.82 -12.24 -1.05
CA ASP A 434 -3.54 -11.83 0.14
C ASP A 434 -4.08 -10.40 0.09
N LEU A 435 -3.49 -9.52 -0.74
CA LEU A 435 -3.91 -8.13 -0.94
C LEU A 435 -4.76 -7.91 -2.19
N ARG A 436 -5.02 -8.98 -2.95
CA ARG A 436 -5.90 -8.91 -4.11
C ARG A 436 -7.32 -8.57 -3.65
N PRO A 437 -8.10 -7.86 -4.49
CA PRO A 437 -9.54 -7.81 -4.33
C PRO A 437 -10.04 -9.22 -4.05
N PRO A 438 -10.85 -9.43 -2.98
CA PRO A 438 -11.51 -10.71 -2.82
C PRO A 438 -12.20 -10.98 -4.15
N PRO A 439 -12.11 -12.21 -4.68
CA PRO A 439 -12.60 -12.52 -6.02
C PRO A 439 -13.97 -11.88 -6.12
N ARG A 440 -14.13 -10.95 -7.08
CA ARG A 440 -15.42 -10.31 -7.32
C ARG A 440 -16.41 -11.45 -7.27
N ASP A 441 -17.39 -11.32 -6.40
CA ASP A 441 -18.47 -12.28 -6.43
C ASP A 441 -19.15 -12.03 -7.78
N THR A 442 -18.68 -12.78 -8.77
CA THR A 442 -19.16 -12.74 -10.15
C THR A 442 -20.53 -13.38 -10.21
N SER A 443 -21.14 -13.70 -9.05
CA SER A 443 -22.55 -14.05 -8.87
C SER A 443 -23.53 -12.96 -9.34
N ALA A 444 -23.07 -11.74 -9.64
CA ALA A 444 -23.88 -10.75 -10.36
C ALA A 444 -24.08 -11.07 -11.86
N ASP A 445 -23.31 -12.00 -12.44
CA ASP A 445 -23.48 -12.48 -13.81
C ASP A 445 -22.96 -13.92 -13.97
N HIS A 446 -23.63 -14.90 -13.34
CA HIS A 446 -23.50 -16.32 -13.68
C HIS A 446 -24.86 -16.98 -13.72
N GLY A 447 -25.50 -16.97 -14.91
CA GLY A 447 -26.01 -18.18 -15.57
C GLY A 447 -26.83 -19.22 -14.80
N LEU A 448 -27.43 -18.88 -13.65
CA LEU A 448 -28.44 -19.69 -13.01
C LEU A 448 -29.78 -19.28 -13.56
N ASP A 449 -30.28 -20.10 -14.47
CA ASP A 449 -31.63 -19.99 -14.95
C ASP A 449 -32.59 -20.24 -13.77
N PRO A 450 -33.40 -19.26 -13.33
CA PRO A 450 -34.45 -19.49 -12.33
C PRO A 450 -35.37 -20.64 -12.72
N ASP A 451 -35.53 -20.90 -14.03
CA ASP A 451 -36.30 -22.03 -14.55
C ASP A 451 -35.59 -23.39 -14.35
N LEU A 452 -34.25 -23.42 -14.26
CA LEU A 452 -33.49 -24.64 -13.95
C LEU A 452 -33.59 -25.00 -12.46
N ILE A 453 -33.46 -24.00 -11.58
CA ILE A 453 -33.64 -24.18 -10.13
C ILE A 453 -35.09 -24.60 -9.84
N LEU A 454 -36.04 -23.91 -10.47
CA LEU A 454 -37.44 -24.29 -10.44
C LEU A 454 -37.63 -25.70 -11.01
N GLY A 455 -36.97 -26.04 -12.13
CA GLY A 455 -37.01 -27.39 -12.72
C GLY A 455 -36.53 -28.50 -11.77
N MET A 456 -35.47 -28.26 -11.00
CA MET A 456 -34.97 -29.21 -10.00
C MET A 456 -35.91 -29.36 -8.81
N ALA A 457 -36.46 -28.25 -8.29
CA ALA A 457 -37.44 -28.28 -7.21
C ALA A 457 -38.78 -28.89 -7.66
N LEU A 458 -39.21 -28.64 -8.90
CA LEU A 458 -40.40 -29.24 -9.52
C LEU A 458 -40.23 -30.73 -9.81
N ALA A 459 -39.00 -31.19 -10.04
CA ALA A 459 -38.69 -32.62 -10.22
C ALA A 459 -38.71 -33.39 -8.89
N SER A 460 -38.53 -32.70 -7.76
CA SER A 460 -38.76 -33.29 -6.44
C SER A 460 -40.26 -33.26 -6.10
N GLY A 461 -40.78 -34.35 -5.53
CA GLY A 461 -42.15 -34.35 -5.00
C GLY A 461 -42.27 -33.33 -3.87
N SER A 462 -43.47 -32.76 -3.68
CA SER A 462 -43.74 -31.87 -2.53
C SER A 462 -43.39 -32.57 -1.22
N VAL A 463 -42.71 -31.87 -0.32
CA VAL A 463 -42.42 -32.37 1.02
C VAL A 463 -43.73 -32.64 1.74
N THR A 464 -43.92 -33.89 2.15
CA THR A 464 -45.10 -34.30 2.91
C THR A 464 -45.02 -33.82 4.36
N VAL A 465 -46.16 -33.71 5.03
CA VAL A 465 -46.21 -33.33 6.46
C VAL A 465 -45.41 -34.30 7.34
N ASP A 466 -45.42 -35.59 7.02
CA ASP A 466 -44.67 -36.60 7.78
C ASP A 466 -43.16 -36.47 7.57
N GLU A 467 -42.71 -36.19 6.34
CA GLU A 467 -41.29 -35.90 6.06
C GLU A 467 -40.83 -34.64 6.78
N LEU A 468 -41.62 -33.57 6.72
CA LEU A 468 -41.34 -32.32 7.42
C LEU A 468 -41.23 -32.53 8.94
N ASN A 469 -42.16 -33.27 9.54
CA ASN A 469 -42.11 -33.59 10.97
C ASN A 469 -40.85 -34.38 11.34
N GLY A 470 -40.43 -35.32 10.47
CA GLY A 470 -39.18 -36.05 10.63
C GLY A 470 -37.95 -35.15 10.60
N ILE A 471 -37.88 -34.24 9.63
CA ILE A 471 -36.78 -33.27 9.46
C ILE A 471 -36.71 -32.33 10.67
N VAL A 472 -37.83 -31.74 11.09
CA VAL A 472 -37.89 -30.83 12.25
C VAL A 472 -37.51 -31.55 13.54
N ALA A 473 -37.95 -32.80 13.73
CA ALA A 473 -37.58 -33.59 14.91
C ALA A 473 -36.07 -33.94 14.91
N GLY A 474 -35.50 -34.22 13.73
CA GLY A 474 -34.06 -34.43 13.55
C GLY A 474 -33.26 -33.18 13.87
N HIS A 475 -33.66 -32.04 13.30
CA HIS A 475 -33.04 -30.73 13.50
C HIS A 475 -33.09 -30.29 14.97
N GLY A 476 -34.21 -30.55 15.65
CA GLY A 476 -34.34 -30.29 17.09
C GLY A 476 -33.33 -31.08 17.94
N ARG A 477 -33.07 -32.36 17.60
CA ARG A 477 -32.02 -33.16 18.27
C ARG A 477 -30.63 -32.65 17.94
N TRP A 478 -30.40 -32.26 16.69
CA TRP A 478 -29.14 -31.68 16.23
C TRP A 478 -28.80 -30.39 17.01
N LEU A 479 -29.73 -29.44 17.08
CA LEU A 479 -29.60 -28.23 17.89
C LEU A 479 -29.33 -28.55 19.37
N ALA A 480 -30.08 -29.51 19.95
CA ALA A 480 -29.92 -29.90 21.36
C ALA A 480 -28.56 -30.57 21.67
N SER A 481 -27.92 -31.18 20.68
CA SER A 481 -26.60 -31.81 20.80
C SER A 481 -25.43 -30.83 20.59
N GLY A 482 -25.71 -29.53 20.43
CA GLY A 482 -24.71 -28.49 20.22
C GLY A 482 -24.45 -28.16 18.74
N GLY A 483 -25.27 -28.66 17.81
CA GLY A 483 -25.27 -28.26 16.41
C GLY A 483 -25.78 -26.82 16.28
N GLY A 484 -24.87 -25.85 16.18
CA GLY A 484 -25.16 -24.41 16.09
C GLY A 484 -23.89 -23.59 16.35
N GLY A 485 -23.76 -22.41 15.75
CA GLY A 485 -22.58 -21.54 15.88
C GLY A 485 -21.48 -21.72 14.81
N GLY A 486 -21.77 -22.44 13.72
CA GLY A 486 -20.99 -22.43 12.48
C GLY A 486 -21.37 -21.30 11.52
N SER A 487 -20.60 -21.16 10.44
CA SER A 487 -20.88 -20.21 9.36
C SER A 487 -21.19 -20.93 8.05
N TRP A 488 -22.09 -20.35 7.26
CA TRP A 488 -22.36 -20.83 5.90
C TRP A 488 -21.30 -20.33 4.94
N GLN A 489 -20.82 -21.21 4.06
CA GLN A 489 -19.97 -20.87 2.93
C GLN A 489 -20.67 -21.26 1.64
N VAL A 490 -20.85 -20.30 0.73
CA VAL A 490 -21.35 -20.58 -0.60
C VAL A 490 -20.19 -21.05 -1.47
N LEU A 491 -20.28 -22.26 -2.00
CA LEU A 491 -19.33 -22.83 -2.95
C LEU A 491 -20.00 -22.95 -4.32
N THR A 492 -19.34 -22.49 -5.39
CA THR A 492 -19.86 -22.70 -6.75
C THR A 492 -19.32 -24.01 -7.32
N VAL A 493 -20.18 -24.99 -7.56
CA VAL A 493 -19.82 -26.26 -8.22
C VAL A 493 -20.57 -26.35 -9.55
N GLY A 494 -19.86 -26.20 -10.68
CA GLY A 494 -20.47 -26.33 -12.01
C GLY A 494 -21.62 -25.35 -12.26
N ALA A 495 -21.44 -24.08 -11.88
CA ALA A 495 -22.43 -22.99 -11.91
C ALA A 495 -23.56 -23.07 -10.86
N LEU A 496 -23.66 -24.13 -10.05
CA LEU A 496 -24.64 -24.20 -8.96
C LEU A 496 -24.04 -23.65 -7.64
N PRO A 497 -24.70 -22.69 -6.97
CA PRO A 497 -24.32 -22.23 -5.65
C PRO A 497 -24.73 -23.31 -4.65
N LEU A 498 -23.74 -23.83 -3.94
CA LEU A 498 -23.89 -24.84 -2.91
C LEU A 498 -23.57 -24.18 -1.57
N ALA A 499 -24.59 -23.91 -0.77
CA ALA A 499 -24.39 -23.53 0.62
C ALA A 499 -23.85 -24.74 1.40
N VAL A 500 -22.69 -24.58 2.03
CA VAL A 500 -22.06 -25.58 2.89
C VAL A 500 -21.91 -25.00 4.27
N TYR A 501 -22.54 -25.64 5.25
CA TYR A 501 -22.40 -25.26 6.64
C TYR A 501 -21.03 -25.71 7.16
N ARG A 502 -20.21 -24.76 7.61
CA ARG A 502 -19.01 -25.04 8.40
C ARG A 502 -19.31 -24.74 9.86
N GLY A 503 -19.77 -25.75 10.57
CA GLY A 503 -20.02 -25.69 12.00
C GLY A 503 -19.80 -27.01 12.71
N PRO A 504 -19.82 -27.01 14.05
CA PRO A 504 -19.83 -28.23 14.82
C PRO A 504 -21.03 -29.09 14.39
N SER A 505 -20.76 -30.28 13.88
CA SER A 505 -21.79 -31.29 13.68
C SER A 505 -22.24 -31.77 15.06
N GLY A 506 -23.54 -31.62 15.36
CA GLY A 506 -24.16 -32.30 16.49
C GLY A 506 -23.87 -33.81 16.46
N THR A 507 -23.79 -34.44 17.64
CA THR A 507 -23.52 -35.88 17.75
C THR A 507 -24.78 -36.75 17.64
N ASP A 508 -25.96 -36.14 17.64
CA ASP A 508 -27.28 -36.77 17.45
C ASP A 508 -28.19 -35.85 16.62
N GLY A 509 -28.93 -36.42 15.66
CA GLY A 509 -29.74 -35.67 14.69
C GLY A 509 -28.96 -35.14 13.47
N GLU A 510 -29.70 -34.59 12.51
CA GLU A 510 -29.17 -33.96 11.29
C GLU A 510 -29.70 -32.53 11.18
N GLN A 511 -28.88 -31.62 10.65
CA GLN A 511 -29.30 -30.26 10.31
C GLN A 511 -30.47 -30.32 9.30
N ALA A 512 -31.43 -29.43 9.42
CA ALA A 512 -32.54 -29.33 8.46
C ALA A 512 -32.00 -28.91 7.09
N GLU A 513 -31.83 -29.88 6.19
CA GLU A 513 -31.49 -29.66 4.79
C GLU A 513 -32.76 -29.72 3.91
N LEU A 514 -33.39 -28.56 3.73
CA LEU A 514 -34.56 -28.35 2.88
C LEU A 514 -34.21 -27.76 1.51
N ARG A 515 -32.93 -27.84 1.12
CA ARG A 515 -32.44 -27.36 -0.18
C ARG A 515 -33.16 -28.00 -1.36
N ASN A 516 -33.47 -27.21 -2.39
CA ASN A 516 -34.14 -27.66 -3.62
C ASN A 516 -35.49 -28.39 -3.38
N ARG A 517 -36.17 -28.10 -2.26
CA ARG A 517 -37.46 -28.72 -1.93
C ARG A 517 -38.63 -27.84 -2.34
N ARG A 518 -39.74 -28.50 -2.65
CA ARG A 518 -41.03 -27.84 -2.91
C ARG A 518 -41.98 -28.04 -1.73
N PHE A 519 -42.64 -26.96 -1.32
CA PHE A 519 -43.81 -26.98 -0.44
C PHE A 519 -45.09 -26.64 -1.21
N GLU A 520 -46.22 -27.15 -0.73
CA GLU A 520 -47.53 -26.74 -1.24
C GLU A 520 -47.83 -25.29 -0.84
N THR A 521 -48.60 -24.58 -1.67
CA THR A 521 -48.99 -23.21 -1.40
C THR A 521 -49.70 -23.11 -0.04
N GLY A 522 -49.24 -22.22 0.83
CA GLY A 522 -49.85 -22.05 2.15
C GLY A 522 -49.45 -23.09 3.21
N THR A 523 -48.39 -23.87 2.99
CA THR A 523 -47.87 -24.82 3.99
C THR A 523 -47.60 -24.13 5.33
N ASP A 524 -48.06 -24.75 6.43
CA ASP A 524 -47.93 -24.23 7.78
C ASP A 524 -46.59 -24.60 8.41
N LEU A 525 -45.72 -23.61 8.57
CA LEU A 525 -44.40 -23.70 9.21
C LEU A 525 -44.30 -22.78 10.44
N ARG A 526 -45.45 -22.42 11.03
CA ARG A 526 -45.50 -21.43 12.11
C ARG A 526 -44.79 -21.90 13.36
N GLY A 527 -44.01 -21.00 13.96
CA GLY A 527 -43.34 -21.24 15.24
C GLY A 527 -42.29 -22.35 15.21
N LEU A 528 -41.93 -22.87 14.03
CA LEU A 528 -40.88 -23.88 13.92
C LEU A 528 -39.51 -23.27 14.25
N ASN A 529 -38.66 -24.08 14.89
CA ASN A 529 -37.26 -23.74 15.08
C ASN A 529 -36.45 -24.31 13.91
N LEU A 530 -36.04 -23.42 13.01
CA LEU A 530 -35.24 -23.66 11.82
C LEU A 530 -33.93 -22.83 11.87
N ALA A 531 -33.46 -22.50 13.08
CA ALA A 531 -32.18 -21.81 13.24
C ALA A 531 -31.06 -22.63 12.60
N CYS A 532 -30.18 -21.96 11.86
CA CYS A 532 -29.12 -22.55 11.06
C CYS A 532 -29.62 -23.56 10.01
N ALA A 533 -30.89 -23.57 9.59
CA ALA A 533 -31.35 -24.49 8.55
C ALA A 533 -30.84 -24.09 7.16
N ASP A 534 -30.71 -25.09 6.27
CA ASP A 534 -30.49 -24.86 4.84
C ASP A 534 -31.82 -24.92 4.09
N LEU A 535 -32.23 -23.78 3.58
CA LEU A 535 -33.43 -23.59 2.77
C LEU A 535 -33.04 -23.06 1.38
N THR A 536 -31.80 -23.25 0.91
CA THR A 536 -31.36 -22.76 -0.40
C THR A 536 -32.24 -23.32 -1.52
N ALA A 537 -32.67 -22.44 -2.44
CA ALA A 537 -33.54 -22.81 -3.55
C ALA A 537 -34.85 -23.49 -3.11
N LEU A 538 -35.41 -23.08 -1.96
CA LEU A 538 -36.71 -23.55 -1.52
C LEU A 538 -37.82 -22.93 -2.37
N VAL A 539 -38.78 -23.74 -2.80
CA VAL A 539 -39.94 -23.26 -3.58
C VAL A 539 -41.22 -23.44 -2.78
N GLY A 540 -41.90 -22.33 -2.49
CA GLY A 540 -43.18 -22.34 -1.79
C GLY A 540 -43.89 -21.00 -1.82
N GLU A 541 -45.05 -20.94 -2.48
CA GLU A 541 -45.86 -19.72 -2.50
C GLU A 541 -46.69 -19.60 -1.22
N SER A 542 -46.76 -18.40 -0.64
CA SER A 542 -47.59 -18.08 0.53
C SER A 542 -47.38 -18.98 1.76
N ILE A 543 -46.19 -19.56 1.92
CA ILE A 543 -45.86 -20.38 3.10
C ILE A 543 -45.99 -19.57 4.39
N ASP A 544 -46.43 -20.23 5.46
CA ASP A 544 -46.71 -19.58 6.74
C ASP A 544 -45.59 -19.81 7.74
N LEU A 545 -44.65 -18.87 7.82
CA LEU A 545 -43.49 -18.87 8.72
C LEU A 545 -43.68 -17.93 9.93
N ARG A 546 -44.93 -17.57 10.27
CA ARG A 546 -45.19 -16.61 11.34
C ARG A 546 -44.63 -17.12 12.66
N GLY A 547 -43.83 -16.28 13.31
CA GLY A 547 -43.16 -16.59 14.57
C GLY A 547 -42.10 -17.69 14.50
N ALA A 548 -41.68 -18.14 13.31
CA ALA A 548 -40.60 -19.12 13.17
C ALA A 548 -39.24 -18.52 13.59
N ASP A 549 -38.34 -19.37 14.08
CA ASP A 549 -36.94 -19.01 14.36
C ASP A 549 -36.07 -19.47 13.19
N LEU A 550 -35.50 -18.53 12.44
CA LEU A 550 -34.70 -18.74 11.24
C LEU A 550 -33.31 -18.10 11.38
N ARG A 551 -32.88 -17.84 12.63
CA ARG A 551 -31.59 -17.21 12.88
C ARG A 551 -30.45 -17.98 12.22
N ASP A 552 -29.57 -17.26 11.55
CA ASP A 552 -28.41 -17.82 10.84
C ASP A 552 -28.76 -18.91 9.79
N ALA A 553 -30.01 -18.95 9.32
CA ALA A 553 -30.44 -19.84 8.24
C ALA A 553 -30.02 -19.30 6.86
N THR A 554 -29.84 -20.19 5.89
CA THR A 554 -29.58 -19.83 4.49
C THR A 554 -30.84 -20.05 3.68
N VAL A 555 -31.35 -19.00 3.03
CA VAL A 555 -32.58 -18.99 2.23
C VAL A 555 -32.30 -18.47 0.82
N THR A 556 -31.04 -18.51 0.38
CA THR A 556 -30.60 -17.97 -0.90
C THR A 556 -31.33 -18.62 -2.07
N ASP A 557 -31.56 -17.86 -3.14
CA ASP A 557 -32.20 -18.35 -4.38
C ASP A 557 -33.61 -18.96 -4.19
N SER A 558 -34.27 -18.72 -3.06
CA SER A 558 -35.58 -19.30 -2.76
C SER A 558 -36.73 -18.52 -3.40
N GLN A 559 -37.78 -19.22 -3.83
CA GLN A 559 -39.02 -18.62 -4.33
C GLN A 559 -40.11 -18.69 -3.26
N LEU A 560 -40.23 -17.59 -2.51
CA LEU A 560 -41.07 -17.45 -1.32
C LEU A 560 -42.11 -16.35 -1.47
N ARG A 561 -42.58 -16.12 -2.70
CA ARG A 561 -43.60 -15.11 -3.02
C ARG A 561 -44.80 -15.21 -2.07
N GLY A 562 -45.15 -14.09 -1.45
CA GLY A 562 -46.28 -13.98 -0.51
C GLY A 562 -46.07 -14.67 0.84
N ALA A 563 -44.84 -15.09 1.18
CA ALA A 563 -44.55 -15.74 2.46
C ALA A 563 -44.97 -14.87 3.65
N ARG A 564 -45.53 -15.51 4.69
CA ARG A 564 -45.95 -14.85 5.92
C ARG A 564 -44.87 -15.03 6.98
N LEU A 565 -44.05 -14.01 7.16
CA LEU A 565 -42.91 -13.97 8.09
C LEU A 565 -43.19 -13.08 9.31
N SER A 566 -44.44 -12.66 9.53
CA SER A 566 -44.78 -11.74 10.62
C SER A 566 -44.33 -12.31 11.98
N GLY A 567 -43.54 -11.54 12.72
CA GLY A 567 -43.00 -11.93 14.03
C GLY A 567 -41.89 -12.99 14.00
N ALA A 568 -41.37 -13.38 12.84
CA ALA A 568 -40.25 -14.33 12.74
C ALA A 568 -38.92 -13.74 13.26
N ASP A 569 -38.02 -14.60 13.74
CA ASP A 569 -36.65 -14.20 14.11
C ASP A 569 -35.70 -14.51 12.95
N LEU A 570 -35.28 -13.49 12.20
CA LEU A 570 -34.50 -13.59 10.96
C LEU A 570 -33.07 -13.05 11.12
N ARG A 571 -32.60 -12.91 12.36
CA ARG A 571 -31.27 -12.34 12.62
C ARG A 571 -30.17 -13.21 12.03
N GLY A 572 -29.27 -12.62 11.25
CA GLY A 572 -28.20 -13.37 10.57
C GLY A 572 -28.67 -14.25 9.41
N THR A 573 -29.96 -14.22 9.04
CA THR A 573 -30.47 -15.00 7.91
C THR A 573 -29.95 -14.43 6.58
N ASP A 574 -29.55 -15.31 5.66
CA ASP A 574 -29.15 -14.93 4.30
C ASP A 574 -30.30 -15.17 3.31
N PHE A 575 -30.96 -14.09 2.85
CA PHE A 575 -31.99 -14.11 1.81
C PHE A 575 -31.44 -13.79 0.41
N SER A 576 -30.13 -13.79 0.21
CA SER A 576 -29.56 -13.30 -1.05
C SER A 576 -30.19 -13.99 -2.27
N ARG A 577 -30.65 -13.19 -3.24
CA ARG A 577 -31.36 -13.63 -4.46
C ARG A 577 -32.70 -14.36 -4.25
N ALA A 578 -33.33 -14.27 -3.08
CA ALA A 578 -34.66 -14.83 -2.87
C ALA A 578 -35.77 -13.93 -3.49
N ASP A 579 -36.88 -14.55 -3.91
CA ASP A 579 -38.12 -13.86 -4.22
C ASP A 579 -39.01 -13.84 -2.97
N LEU A 580 -39.09 -12.69 -2.32
CA LEU A 580 -39.99 -12.38 -1.21
C LEU A 580 -41.06 -11.37 -1.61
N SER A 581 -41.38 -11.28 -2.91
CA SER A 581 -42.39 -10.34 -3.39
C SER A 581 -43.75 -10.61 -2.74
N GLY A 582 -44.42 -9.57 -2.27
CA GLY A 582 -45.68 -9.65 -1.53
C GLY A 582 -45.59 -10.28 -0.14
N ALA A 583 -44.39 -10.55 0.40
CA ALA A 583 -44.22 -11.14 1.72
C ALA A 583 -44.65 -10.20 2.86
N ASP A 584 -45.09 -10.78 3.98
CA ASP A 584 -45.41 -10.04 5.22
C ASP A 584 -44.33 -10.26 6.27
N LEU A 585 -43.44 -9.29 6.43
CA LEU A 585 -42.34 -9.26 7.42
C LEU A 585 -42.72 -8.45 8.68
N THR A 586 -43.99 -8.09 8.87
CA THR A 586 -44.43 -7.22 9.98
C THR A 586 -43.98 -7.76 11.33
N GLY A 587 -43.14 -7.00 12.03
CA GLY A 587 -42.63 -7.35 13.36
C GLY A 587 -41.56 -8.45 13.37
N ALA A 588 -41.00 -8.81 12.21
CA ALA A 588 -39.85 -9.71 12.15
C ALA A 588 -38.57 -9.03 12.69
N LYS A 589 -37.64 -9.83 13.22
CA LYS A 589 -36.34 -9.34 13.71
C LYS A 589 -35.28 -9.50 12.62
N LEU A 590 -34.79 -8.38 12.08
CA LEU A 590 -33.94 -8.36 10.87
C LEU A 590 -32.45 -8.00 11.11
N ALA A 591 -31.99 -7.98 12.36
CA ALA A 591 -30.62 -7.55 12.65
C ALA A 591 -29.60 -8.53 12.01
N GLY A 592 -28.75 -8.02 11.12
CA GLY A 592 -27.74 -8.81 10.40
C GLY A 592 -28.31 -9.71 9.29
N THR A 593 -29.56 -9.51 8.87
CA THR A 593 -30.14 -10.22 7.72
C THR A 593 -29.53 -9.70 6.42
N ASP A 594 -29.14 -10.60 5.52
CA ASP A 594 -28.69 -10.24 4.16
C ASP A 594 -29.86 -10.30 3.17
N PHE A 595 -30.08 -9.21 2.43
CA PHE A 595 -31.11 -9.09 1.40
C PHE A 595 -30.51 -8.80 0.01
N GLN A 596 -29.21 -9.02 -0.21
CA GLN A 596 -28.57 -8.73 -1.50
C GLN A 596 -29.28 -9.43 -2.66
N GLY A 597 -29.78 -8.66 -3.63
CA GLY A 597 -30.51 -9.18 -4.78
C GLY A 597 -31.87 -9.83 -4.47
N THR A 598 -32.42 -9.66 -3.26
CA THR A 598 -33.77 -10.15 -2.92
C THR A 598 -34.84 -9.31 -3.62
N ASP A 599 -35.84 -9.95 -4.23
CA ASP A 599 -37.05 -9.24 -4.67
C ASP A 599 -37.99 -9.02 -3.47
N LEU A 600 -38.14 -7.75 -3.08
CA LEU A 600 -39.01 -7.31 -1.99
C LEU A 600 -40.21 -6.50 -2.50
N THR A 601 -40.53 -6.59 -3.80
CA THR A 601 -41.66 -5.87 -4.41
C THR A 601 -42.95 -6.19 -3.66
N ASP A 602 -43.70 -5.17 -3.24
CA ASP A 602 -44.94 -5.30 -2.46
C ASP A 602 -44.82 -5.99 -1.08
N ALA A 603 -43.60 -6.22 -0.59
CA ALA A 603 -43.39 -6.72 0.76
C ALA A 603 -43.80 -5.67 1.81
N LYS A 604 -44.24 -6.13 2.99
CA LYS A 604 -44.72 -5.26 4.08
C LYS A 604 -43.91 -5.49 5.36
N GLY A 605 -43.72 -4.43 6.15
CA GLY A 605 -43.13 -4.53 7.48
C GLY A 605 -41.60 -4.54 7.53
N ILE A 606 -40.95 -4.15 6.44
CA ILE A 606 -39.51 -3.80 6.36
C ILE A 606 -39.31 -2.34 6.77
#